data_AF-A0A5P9EY65-F1
#
_entry.id   AF-A0A5P9EY65-F1
#
_cell.length_a   1.000
_cell.length_b   1.000
_cell.length_c   1.000
_cell.angle_alpha   90.00
_cell.angle_beta   90.00
_cell.angle_gamma   90.00
#
_symmetry.space_group_name_H-M   'P 1'
#
loop_
_entity.id
_entity.type
_entity.pdbx_description
1 polymer ?
#
loop_
_entity_poly.entity_id
_entity_poly.type
_entity_poly.pdbx_seq_one_letter_code
_entity_poly.pdbx_strand_id
1 'polypeptide(L)'
;MSLRKIWTALKGAVNEGTEAVADSQSIRILDQELREAKAELKACDENLTKIMAKRKLAENKVQSLKADIETYSTHAINASEKGDESLALECAERVTELEAQLETEQSLLEGFINSERSLKGNISKAKINVRRMEQQIDQIKATESVQKAQVAVSSRHMGANSKIKTALDSLDRIKNKQQERAAELEAAEELATEESGSSLDAKLKAAGVKPGGQVSGSDKLAQLLASRQKA
;
A
#
# COMPACT_ATOMS: atom_id res chain seq x y z
N MET A 1 17.59 -5.41 -12.22
CA MET A 1 18.36 -4.74 -11.16
C MET A 1 17.53 -4.74 -9.89
N SER A 2 18.12 -4.99 -8.72
CA SER A 2 17.35 -5.23 -7.48
C SER A 2 16.60 -3.96 -7.01
N LEU A 3 15.35 -4.12 -6.56
CA LEU A 3 14.53 -3.14 -5.81
C LEU A 3 15.31 -2.37 -4.72
N ARG A 4 16.41 -2.94 -4.22
CA ARG A 4 17.35 -2.25 -3.32
C ARG A 4 17.99 -1.02 -3.96
N LYS A 5 18.36 -1.06 -5.24
CA LYS A 5 18.94 0.09 -5.95
C LYS A 5 17.93 1.22 -6.13
N ILE A 6 16.66 0.88 -6.39
CA ILE A 6 15.54 1.84 -6.45
C ILE A 6 15.32 2.49 -5.07
N TRP A 7 15.31 1.70 -4.00
CA TRP A 7 15.20 2.24 -2.64
C TRP A 7 16.41 3.12 -2.30
N THR A 8 17.63 2.70 -2.64
CA THR A 8 18.86 3.48 -2.39
C THR A 8 18.88 4.78 -3.18
N ALA A 9 18.44 4.78 -4.44
CA ALA A 9 18.30 6.00 -5.23
C ALA A 9 17.23 6.95 -4.64
N LEU A 10 16.12 6.39 -4.14
CA LEU A 10 15.05 7.15 -3.49
C LEU A 10 15.47 7.73 -2.13
N LYS A 11 16.24 6.98 -1.32
CA LYS A 11 16.84 7.46 -0.06
C LYS A 11 17.94 8.49 -0.31
N GLY A 12 18.73 8.32 -1.38
CA GLY A 12 19.71 9.31 -1.83
C GLY A 12 19.04 10.62 -2.23
N ALA A 13 17.93 10.55 -2.97
CA ALA A 13 17.16 11.73 -3.40
C ALA A 13 16.43 12.48 -2.27
N VAL A 14 16.24 11.86 -1.10
CA VAL A 14 15.59 12.50 0.07
C VAL A 14 16.62 13.08 1.05
N ASN A 15 17.86 12.54 1.10
CA ASN A 15 18.92 13.06 1.97
C ASN A 15 19.80 14.13 1.31
N GLU A 16 19.86 14.20 -0.02
CA GLU A 16 20.61 15.23 -0.73
C GLU A 16 19.65 16.28 -1.30
N GLY A 17 19.27 17.22 -0.44
CA GLY A 17 18.85 18.55 -0.86
C GLY A 17 20.04 19.32 -1.43
N THR A 18 20.56 18.88 -2.58
CA THR A 18 21.53 19.64 -3.36
C THR A 18 20.76 20.48 -4.38
N GLU A 19 21.01 21.78 -4.34
CA GLU A 19 20.54 22.79 -5.28
C GLU A 19 20.61 22.25 -6.72
N ALA A 20 19.45 21.94 -7.29
CA ALA A 20 19.38 21.23 -8.55
C ALA A 20 19.74 22.15 -9.72
N VAL A 21 21.04 22.24 -10.01
CA VAL A 21 21.48 22.04 -11.39
C VAL A 21 21.21 20.56 -11.67
N ALA A 22 19.98 20.25 -12.08
CA ALA A 22 19.67 18.93 -12.60
C ALA A 22 20.43 18.78 -13.91
N ASP A 23 21.61 18.17 -13.87
CA ASP A 23 22.36 17.92 -15.09
C ASP A 23 21.52 17.04 -16.01
N SER A 24 21.45 17.39 -17.30
CA SER A 24 20.55 16.75 -18.27
C SER A 24 20.69 15.22 -18.35
N GLN A 25 21.83 14.71 -17.89
CA GLN A 25 22.12 13.29 -17.76
C GLN A 25 21.34 12.62 -16.62
N SER A 26 21.16 13.30 -15.48
CA SER A 26 20.44 12.77 -14.33
C SER A 26 18.95 12.57 -14.62
N ILE A 27 18.32 13.52 -15.32
CA ILE A 27 16.92 13.41 -15.76
C ILE A 27 16.75 12.24 -16.74
N ARG A 28 17.69 12.06 -17.67
CA ARG A 28 17.69 10.95 -18.62
C ARG A 28 17.81 9.59 -17.93
N ILE A 29 18.65 9.48 -16.90
CA ILE A 29 18.79 8.26 -16.10
C ILE A 29 17.48 7.96 -15.36
N LEU A 30 16.88 8.96 -14.70
CA LEU A 30 15.59 8.80 -14.02
C LEU A 30 14.47 8.37 -14.96
N ASP A 31 14.42 8.91 -16.18
CA ASP A 31 13.47 8.48 -17.22
C ASP A 31 13.68 7.02 -17.64
N GLN A 32 14.93 6.57 -17.70
CA GLN A 32 15.25 5.19 -18.02
C GLN A 32 14.83 4.24 -16.91
N GLU A 33 15.17 4.56 -15.66
CA GLU A 33 14.76 3.80 -14.49
C GLU A 33 13.23 3.74 -14.35
N LEU A 34 12.52 4.84 -14.66
CA LEU A 34 11.06 4.86 -14.71
C LEU A 34 10.49 3.91 -15.76
N ARG A 35 11.07 3.89 -16.97
CA ARG A 35 10.65 2.96 -18.03
C ARG A 35 10.90 1.51 -17.66
N GLU A 36 12.05 1.22 -17.07
CA GLU A 36 12.38 -0.12 -16.58
C GLU A 36 11.43 -0.57 -15.47
N ALA A 37 11.14 0.29 -14.50
CA ALA A 37 10.19 0.00 -13.42
C ALA A 37 8.76 -0.25 -13.97
N LYS A 38 8.32 0.52 -14.98
CA LYS A 38 7.02 0.29 -15.65
C LYS A 38 7.01 -1.05 -16.40
N ALA A 39 8.10 -1.42 -17.07
CA ALA A 39 8.21 -2.70 -17.76
C ALA A 39 8.20 -3.89 -16.77
N GLU A 40 8.91 -3.77 -15.65
CA GLU A 40 8.91 -4.79 -14.60
C GLU A 40 7.53 -4.93 -13.96
N LEU A 41 6.83 -3.82 -13.70
CA LEU A 41 5.45 -3.85 -13.22
C LEU A 41 4.51 -4.60 -14.15
N LYS A 42 4.67 -4.44 -15.47
CA LYS A 42 3.88 -5.20 -16.46
C LYS A 42 4.18 -6.70 -16.36
N ALA A 43 5.46 -7.09 -16.24
CA ALA A 43 5.84 -8.48 -16.04
C ALA A 43 5.29 -9.05 -14.71
N CYS A 44 5.22 -8.25 -13.65
CA CYS A 44 4.57 -8.63 -12.39
C CYS A 44 3.07 -8.87 -12.56
N ASP A 45 2.35 -8.04 -13.32
CA ASP A 45 0.92 -8.24 -13.62
C ASP A 45 0.69 -9.55 -14.41
N GLU A 46 1.57 -9.89 -15.35
CA GLU A 46 1.52 -11.16 -16.08
C GLU A 46 1.75 -12.36 -15.16
N ASN A 47 2.72 -12.27 -14.25
CA ASN A 47 2.97 -13.31 -13.25
C ASN A 47 1.81 -13.45 -12.25
N LEU A 48 1.20 -12.35 -11.84
CA LEU A 48 -0.01 -12.37 -11.02
C LEU A 48 -1.13 -13.11 -11.73
N THR A 49 -1.33 -12.86 -13.03
CA THR A 49 -2.35 -13.55 -13.84
C THR A 49 -2.11 -15.06 -13.87
N LYS A 50 -0.86 -15.50 -13.98
CA LYS A 50 -0.50 -16.94 -13.92
C LYS A 50 -0.83 -17.55 -12.55
N ILE A 51 -0.56 -16.85 -11.45
CA ILE A 51 -0.91 -17.33 -10.10
C ILE A 51 -2.43 -17.39 -9.93
N MET A 52 -3.15 -16.38 -10.40
CA MET A 52 -4.62 -16.37 -10.40
C MET A 52 -5.20 -17.54 -11.18
N ALA A 53 -4.62 -17.89 -12.33
CA ALA A 53 -5.03 -19.06 -13.11
C ALA A 53 -4.80 -20.36 -12.33
N LYS A 54 -3.62 -20.55 -11.72
CA LYS A 54 -3.34 -21.72 -10.87
C LYS A 54 -4.30 -21.82 -9.67
N ARG A 55 -4.59 -20.69 -9.01
CA ARG A 55 -5.59 -20.64 -7.93
C ARG A 55 -6.95 -21.12 -8.40
N LYS A 56 -7.44 -20.63 -9.55
CA LYS A 56 -8.74 -21.05 -10.11
C LYS A 56 -8.78 -22.53 -10.45
N LEU A 57 -7.69 -23.09 -10.97
CA LEU A 57 -7.60 -24.53 -11.25
C LEU A 57 -7.66 -25.35 -9.96
N ALA A 58 -6.92 -24.96 -8.93
CA ALA A 58 -6.97 -25.61 -7.62
C ALA A 58 -8.36 -25.49 -6.98
N GLU A 59 -9.00 -24.33 -7.08
CA GLU A 59 -10.37 -24.10 -6.61
C GLU A 59 -11.38 -25.02 -7.29
N ASN A 60 -11.33 -25.14 -8.63
CA ASN A 60 -12.18 -26.06 -9.37
C ASN A 60 -11.93 -27.53 -8.98
N LYS A 61 -10.66 -27.90 -8.74
CA LYS A 61 -10.31 -29.26 -8.31
C LYS A 61 -10.87 -29.57 -6.92
N VAL A 62 -10.74 -28.64 -5.97
CA VAL A 62 -11.36 -28.74 -4.64
C VAL A 62 -12.88 -28.89 -4.74
N GLN A 63 -13.54 -28.11 -5.60
CA GLN A 63 -14.99 -28.22 -5.80
C GLN A 63 -15.39 -29.59 -6.38
N SER A 64 -14.67 -30.08 -7.39
CA SER A 64 -14.90 -31.41 -7.97
C SER A 64 -14.74 -32.51 -6.92
N LEU A 65 -13.67 -32.48 -6.13
CA LEU A 65 -13.43 -33.48 -5.09
C LEU A 65 -14.54 -33.48 -4.04
N LYS A 66 -15.05 -32.31 -3.64
CA LYS A 66 -16.19 -32.21 -2.72
C LYS A 66 -17.46 -32.84 -3.29
N ALA A 67 -17.75 -32.61 -4.57
CA ALA A 67 -18.90 -33.21 -5.24
C ALA A 67 -18.76 -34.73 -5.37
N ASP A 68 -17.56 -35.22 -5.67
CA ASP A 68 -17.28 -36.66 -5.73
C ASP A 68 -17.46 -37.31 -4.35
N ILE A 69 -16.96 -36.66 -3.28
CA ILE A 69 -17.15 -37.12 -1.89
C ILE A 69 -18.64 -37.24 -1.58
N GLU A 70 -19.44 -36.19 -1.83
CA GLU A 70 -20.88 -36.21 -1.58
C GLU A 70 -21.59 -37.34 -2.35
N THR A 71 -21.19 -37.57 -3.60
CA THR A 71 -21.74 -38.63 -4.46
C THR A 71 -21.43 -40.00 -3.89
N TYR A 72 -20.17 -40.29 -3.57
CA TYR A 72 -19.77 -41.61 -3.04
C TYR A 72 -20.25 -41.83 -1.60
N SER A 73 -20.37 -40.79 -0.77
CA SER A 73 -21.03 -40.87 0.53
C SER A 73 -22.49 -41.27 0.38
N THR A 74 -23.20 -40.67 -0.58
CA THR A 74 -24.61 -41.03 -0.88
C THR A 74 -24.71 -42.47 -1.38
N HIS A 75 -23.78 -42.93 -2.22
CA HIS A 75 -23.72 -44.32 -2.66
C HIS A 75 -23.46 -45.30 -1.52
N ALA A 76 -22.54 -44.97 -0.61
CA ALA A 76 -22.25 -45.79 0.58
C ALA A 76 -23.49 -45.99 1.45
N ILE A 77 -24.22 -44.90 1.73
CA ILE A 77 -25.47 -44.93 2.51
C ILE A 77 -26.52 -45.80 1.81
N ASN A 78 -26.76 -45.56 0.52
CA ASN A 78 -27.75 -46.32 -0.25
C ASN A 78 -27.41 -47.82 -0.36
N ALA A 79 -26.13 -48.18 -0.46
CA ALA A 79 -25.68 -49.57 -0.48
C ALA A 79 -25.91 -50.24 0.89
N SER A 80 -25.58 -49.53 1.97
CA SER A 80 -25.81 -50.00 3.33
C SER A 80 -27.29 -50.23 3.63
N GLU A 81 -28.17 -49.31 3.23
CA GLU A 81 -29.63 -49.44 3.39
C GLU A 81 -30.21 -50.64 2.62
N LYS A 82 -29.56 -51.05 1.53
CA LYS A 82 -29.93 -52.22 0.73
C LYS A 82 -29.31 -53.52 1.24
N GLY A 83 -28.49 -53.47 2.30
CA GLY A 83 -27.79 -54.62 2.87
C GLY A 83 -26.57 -55.08 2.05
N ASP A 84 -26.10 -54.28 1.10
CA ASP A 84 -24.88 -54.57 0.34
C ASP A 84 -23.66 -53.98 1.07
N GLU A 85 -23.24 -54.67 2.12
CA GLU A 85 -22.14 -54.23 2.99
C GLU A 85 -20.80 -54.11 2.24
N SER A 86 -20.56 -54.99 1.24
CA SER A 86 -19.33 -54.95 0.45
C SER A 86 -19.24 -53.67 -0.38
N LEU A 87 -20.33 -53.32 -1.09
CA LEU A 87 -20.36 -52.10 -1.89
C LEU A 87 -20.35 -50.83 -1.02
N ALA A 88 -20.99 -50.87 0.15
CA ALA A 88 -20.96 -49.78 1.10
C ALA A 88 -19.53 -49.51 1.60
N LEU A 89 -18.78 -50.58 1.92
CA LEU A 89 -17.38 -50.50 2.34
C LEU A 89 -16.50 -49.91 1.23
N GLU A 90 -16.62 -50.40 -0.01
CA GLU A 90 -15.84 -49.89 -1.15
C GLU A 90 -16.11 -48.40 -1.42
N CYS A 91 -17.37 -47.97 -1.32
CA CYS A 91 -17.71 -46.55 -1.45
C CYS A 91 -17.12 -45.71 -0.30
N ALA A 92 -17.11 -46.23 0.93
CA ALA A 92 -16.53 -45.55 2.08
C ALA A 92 -14.99 -45.42 1.96
N GLU A 93 -14.30 -46.48 1.51
CA GLU A 93 -12.87 -46.44 1.22
C GLU A 93 -12.55 -45.39 0.14
N ARG A 94 -13.37 -45.32 -0.91
CA ARG A 94 -13.24 -44.32 -1.96
C ARG A 94 -13.42 -42.88 -1.43
N VAL A 95 -14.35 -42.66 -0.51
CA VAL A 95 -14.52 -41.36 0.16
C VAL A 95 -13.27 -41.00 0.94
N THR A 96 -12.69 -41.93 1.72
CA THR A 96 -11.47 -41.67 2.48
C THR A 96 -10.29 -41.26 1.58
N GLU A 97 -10.12 -41.91 0.42
CA GLU A 97 -9.10 -41.50 -0.55
C GLU A 97 -9.33 -40.08 -1.11
N LEU A 98 -10.59 -39.75 -1.43
CA LEU A 98 -10.96 -38.44 -1.96
C LEU A 98 -10.78 -37.35 -0.90
N GLU A 99 -11.07 -37.62 0.37
CA GLU A 99 -10.85 -36.71 1.49
C GLU A 99 -9.36 -36.38 1.68
N ALA A 100 -8.48 -37.39 1.60
CA ALA A 100 -7.03 -37.17 1.65
C ALA A 100 -6.52 -36.31 0.48
N GLN A 101 -7.06 -36.53 -0.72
CA GLN A 101 -6.76 -35.68 -1.88
C GLN A 101 -7.29 -34.26 -1.69
N LEU A 102 -8.50 -34.13 -1.14
CA LEU A 102 -9.14 -32.84 -0.88
C LEU A 102 -8.31 -32.00 0.10
N GLU A 103 -7.80 -32.59 1.19
CA GLU A 103 -6.94 -31.91 2.15
C GLU A 103 -5.69 -31.33 1.47
N THR A 104 -5.03 -32.14 0.62
CA THR A 104 -3.85 -31.73 -0.13
C THR A 104 -4.16 -30.56 -1.06
N GLU A 105 -5.23 -30.65 -1.85
CA GLU A 105 -5.64 -29.60 -2.80
C GLU A 105 -6.12 -28.33 -2.09
N GLN A 106 -6.76 -28.45 -0.93
CA GLN A 106 -7.13 -27.29 -0.11
C GLN A 106 -5.89 -26.53 0.39
N SER A 107 -4.86 -27.24 0.86
CA SER A 107 -3.60 -26.62 1.26
C SER A 107 -2.93 -25.88 0.11
N LEU A 108 -2.92 -26.47 -1.09
CA LEU A 108 -2.41 -25.82 -2.31
C LEU A 108 -3.23 -24.57 -2.67
N LEU A 109 -4.55 -24.65 -2.62
CA LEU A 109 -5.45 -23.52 -2.87
C LEU A 109 -5.18 -22.35 -1.90
N GLU A 110 -5.05 -22.63 -0.61
CA GLU A 110 -4.72 -21.62 0.41
C GLU A 110 -3.36 -20.96 0.12
N GLY A 111 -2.36 -21.76 -0.25
CA GLY A 111 -1.05 -21.26 -0.70
C GLY A 111 -1.15 -20.28 -1.87
N PHE A 112 -1.94 -20.62 -2.89
CA PHE A 112 -2.18 -19.72 -4.02
C PHE A 112 -2.97 -18.46 -3.65
N ILE A 113 -3.97 -18.56 -2.78
CA ILE A 113 -4.73 -17.39 -2.28
C ILE A 113 -3.78 -16.41 -1.56
N ASN A 114 -2.92 -16.93 -0.68
CA ASN A 114 -1.96 -16.11 0.07
C ASN A 114 -0.93 -15.46 -0.86
N SER A 115 -0.42 -16.21 -1.83
CA SER A 115 0.51 -15.71 -2.84
C SER A 115 -0.11 -14.61 -3.70
N GLU A 116 -1.35 -14.83 -4.17
CA GLU A 116 -2.11 -13.85 -4.95
C GLU A 116 -2.32 -12.56 -4.16
N ARG A 117 -2.76 -12.66 -2.90
CA ARG A 117 -3.01 -11.51 -2.01
C ARG A 117 -1.73 -10.69 -1.80
N SER A 118 -0.63 -11.37 -1.47
CA SER A 118 0.67 -10.75 -1.24
C SER A 118 1.17 -10.03 -2.51
N LEU A 119 1.11 -10.71 -3.66
CA LEU A 119 1.57 -10.16 -4.92
C LEU A 119 0.73 -8.96 -5.38
N LYS A 120 -0.61 -9.02 -5.25
CA LYS A 120 -1.50 -7.87 -5.51
C LYS A 120 -1.15 -6.66 -4.65
N GLY A 121 -0.93 -6.88 -3.35
CA GLY A 121 -0.54 -5.82 -2.43
C GLY A 121 0.78 -5.16 -2.82
N ASN A 122 1.79 -5.97 -3.17
CA ASN A 122 3.10 -5.48 -3.58
C ASN A 122 3.05 -4.73 -4.92
N ILE A 123 2.33 -5.25 -5.91
CA ILE A 123 2.12 -4.59 -7.21
C ILE A 123 1.41 -3.25 -7.03
N SER A 124 0.38 -3.19 -6.19
CA SER A 124 -0.35 -1.93 -5.92
C SER A 124 0.57 -0.86 -5.33
N LYS A 125 1.37 -1.22 -4.30
CA LYS A 125 2.36 -0.32 -3.70
C LYS A 125 3.39 0.15 -4.73
N ALA A 126 3.91 -0.76 -5.55
CA ALA A 126 4.88 -0.45 -6.58
C ALA A 126 4.29 0.49 -7.65
N LYS A 127 3.04 0.28 -8.09
CA LYS A 127 2.32 1.18 -9.01
C LYS A 127 2.19 2.60 -8.46
N ILE A 128 1.84 2.75 -7.18
CA ILE A 128 1.75 4.06 -6.50
C ILE A 128 3.13 4.75 -6.51
N ASN A 129 4.18 4.02 -6.15
CA ASN A 129 5.54 4.56 -6.11
C ASN A 129 6.04 4.99 -7.50
N VAL A 130 5.80 4.18 -8.54
CA VAL A 130 6.14 4.51 -9.93
C VAL A 130 5.40 5.76 -10.41
N ARG A 131 4.10 5.89 -10.09
CA ARG A 131 3.33 7.11 -10.41
C ARG A 131 3.89 8.34 -9.71
N ARG A 132 4.27 8.22 -8.44
CA ARG A 132 4.89 9.33 -7.70
C ARG A 132 6.23 9.74 -8.32
N MET A 133 7.05 8.77 -8.71
CA MET A 133 8.34 9.01 -9.37
C MET A 133 8.16 9.71 -10.72
N GLU A 134 7.16 9.30 -11.50
CA GLU A 134 6.78 9.98 -12.75
C GLU A 134 6.42 11.44 -12.53
N GLN A 135 5.56 11.74 -11.55
CA GLN A 135 5.18 13.11 -11.21
C GLN A 135 6.39 13.97 -10.77
N GLN A 136 7.31 13.39 -10.00
CA GLN A 136 8.54 14.08 -9.57
C GLN A 136 9.46 14.39 -10.75
N ILE A 137 9.63 13.43 -11.67
CA ILE A 137 10.40 13.63 -12.90
C ILE A 137 9.81 14.74 -13.76
N ASP A 138 8.48 14.77 -13.92
CA ASP A 138 7.79 15.81 -14.69
C ASP A 138 7.95 17.20 -14.06
N GLN A 139 7.87 17.30 -12.72
CA GLN A 139 8.12 18.55 -12.00
C GLN A 139 9.55 19.06 -12.18
N ILE A 140 10.54 18.17 -12.15
CA ILE A 140 11.96 18.51 -12.38
C ILE A 140 12.15 19.02 -13.82
N LYS A 141 11.59 18.34 -14.82
CA LYS A 141 11.65 18.77 -16.23
C LYS A 141 11.00 20.14 -16.44
N ALA A 142 9.85 20.38 -15.82
CA ALA A 142 9.18 21.67 -15.90
C ALA A 142 10.04 22.79 -15.31
N THR A 143 10.67 22.52 -14.15
CA THR A 143 11.57 23.46 -13.48
C THR A 143 12.80 23.76 -14.34
N GLU A 144 13.42 22.73 -14.94
CA GLU A 144 14.55 22.88 -15.86
C GLU A 144 14.16 23.72 -17.09
N SER A 145 12.96 23.51 -17.65
CA SER A 145 12.46 24.29 -18.79
C SER A 145 12.27 25.77 -18.44
N VAL A 146 11.75 26.08 -17.25
CA VAL A 146 11.58 27.46 -16.77
C VAL A 146 12.95 28.12 -16.60
N GLN A 147 13.91 27.44 -16.00
CA GLN A 147 15.27 27.96 -15.83
C GLN A 147 15.94 28.24 -17.18
N LYS A 148 15.85 27.32 -18.15
CA LYS A 148 16.35 27.53 -19.52
C LYS A 148 15.71 28.74 -20.20
N ALA A 149 14.39 28.91 -20.05
CA ALA A 149 13.67 30.06 -20.58
C ALA A 149 14.14 31.37 -19.94
N GLN A 150 14.33 31.40 -18.62
CA GLN A 150 14.84 32.57 -17.89
C GLN A 150 16.25 32.98 -18.38
N VAL A 151 17.14 32.00 -18.58
CA VAL A 151 18.49 32.23 -19.13
C VAL A 151 18.45 32.74 -20.58
N ALA A 152 17.57 32.18 -21.42
CA ALA A 152 17.40 32.63 -22.80
C ALA A 152 16.83 34.06 -22.87
N VAL A 153 15.93 34.43 -21.96
CA VAL A 153 15.38 35.80 -21.88
C VAL A 153 16.42 36.78 -21.34
N SER A 154 17.16 36.45 -20.28
CA SER A 154 18.18 37.35 -19.71
C SER A 154 19.34 37.60 -20.67
N SER A 155 19.81 36.57 -21.37
CA SER A 155 20.86 36.69 -22.41
C SER A 155 20.43 37.53 -23.61
N ARG A 156 19.13 37.53 -23.97
CA ARG A 156 18.55 38.41 -24.99
C ARG A 156 18.38 39.88 -24.56
N HIS A 157 18.43 40.17 -23.25
CA HIS A 157 18.15 41.52 -22.71
C HIS A 157 19.39 42.23 -22.13
N MET A 158 20.61 41.75 -22.38
CA MET A 158 21.86 42.42 -22.01
C MET A 158 22.15 43.75 -22.75
N GLY A 159 21.13 44.35 -23.39
CA GLY A 159 21.18 45.70 -23.99
C GLY A 159 20.36 46.78 -23.27
N ALA A 160 19.57 46.48 -22.22
CA ALA A 160 18.64 47.46 -21.61
C ALA A 160 18.80 47.54 -20.07
N ASN A 161 19.88 48.19 -19.65
CA ASN A 161 20.53 48.16 -18.33
C ASN A 161 19.86 48.95 -17.18
N SER A 162 18.53 49.08 -17.06
CA SER A 162 17.96 49.93 -15.98
C SER A 162 16.69 49.45 -15.27
N LYS A 163 16.01 48.40 -15.75
CA LYS A 163 14.80 47.85 -15.08
C LYS A 163 15.07 46.62 -14.18
N ILE A 164 16.31 46.11 -14.18
CA ILE A 164 16.72 44.88 -13.47
C ILE A 164 16.76 45.05 -11.95
N LYS A 165 17.07 46.25 -11.44
CA LYS A 165 17.14 46.50 -10.00
C LYS A 165 15.80 46.20 -9.30
N THR A 166 14.68 46.52 -9.95
CA THR A 166 13.32 46.32 -9.41
C THR A 166 12.84 44.86 -9.51
N ALA A 167 13.37 44.08 -10.46
CA ALA A 167 13.02 42.67 -10.63
C ALA A 167 13.75 41.75 -9.65
N LEU A 168 15.02 42.06 -9.32
CA LEU A 168 15.78 41.39 -8.25
C LEU A 168 15.12 41.62 -6.88
N ASP A 169 14.70 42.85 -6.58
CA ASP A 169 13.94 43.17 -5.37
C ASP A 169 12.57 42.44 -5.30
N SER A 170 12.02 42.04 -6.44
CA SER A 170 10.78 41.25 -6.49
C SER A 170 11.05 39.75 -6.29
N LEU A 171 12.21 39.26 -6.72
CA LEU A 171 12.62 37.87 -6.60
C LEU A 171 13.05 37.55 -5.16
N ASP A 172 13.78 38.45 -4.50
CA ASP A 172 14.07 38.35 -3.06
C ASP A 172 12.77 38.36 -2.23
N ARG A 173 11.78 39.16 -2.64
CA ARG A 173 10.46 39.18 -2.00
C ARG A 173 9.67 37.89 -2.18
N ILE A 174 9.75 37.26 -3.36
CA ILE A 174 9.12 35.97 -3.63
C ILE A 174 9.82 34.84 -2.87
N LYS A 175 11.15 34.86 -2.79
CA LYS A 175 11.94 33.89 -2.02
C LYS A 175 11.63 33.97 -0.52
N ASN A 176 11.55 35.18 0.02
CA ASN A 176 11.13 35.40 1.42
C ASN A 176 9.70 34.89 1.67
N LYS A 177 8.77 35.13 0.73
CA LYS A 177 7.38 34.63 0.83
C LYS A 177 7.29 33.10 0.73
N GLN A 178 8.22 32.44 0.05
CA GLN A 178 8.30 30.97 0.02
C GLN A 178 8.90 30.40 1.30
N GLN A 179 9.91 31.05 1.88
CA GLN A 179 10.46 30.69 3.19
C GLN A 179 9.43 30.87 4.31
N GLU A 180 8.68 31.97 4.30
CA GLU A 180 7.59 32.24 5.24
C GLU A 180 6.51 31.16 5.15
N ARG A 181 6.13 30.74 3.94
CA ARG A 181 5.12 29.69 3.72
C ARG A 181 5.61 28.29 4.14
N ALA A 182 6.90 28.02 4.00
CA ALA A 182 7.52 26.78 4.47
C ALA A 182 7.56 26.74 6.01
N ALA A 183 7.91 27.86 6.64
CA ALA A 183 7.86 28.00 8.10
C ALA A 183 6.43 27.93 8.65
N GLU A 184 5.44 28.50 7.95
CA GLU A 184 4.01 28.35 8.29
C GLU A 184 3.54 26.88 8.20
N LEU A 185 4.01 26.13 7.20
CA LEU A 185 3.70 24.70 7.04
C LEU A 185 4.36 23.85 8.13
N GLU A 186 5.62 24.13 8.45
CA GLU A 186 6.34 23.48 9.56
C GLU A 186 5.68 23.78 10.92
N ALA A 187 5.31 25.04 11.17
CA ALA A 187 4.58 25.43 12.37
C ALA A 187 3.16 24.82 12.43
N ALA A 188 2.48 24.66 11.28
CA ALA A 188 1.19 23.97 11.21
C ALA A 188 1.34 22.46 11.43
N GLU A 189 2.45 21.86 11.01
CA GLU A 189 2.79 20.45 11.25
C GLU A 189 3.19 20.21 12.71
N GLU A 190 3.91 21.14 13.34
CA GLU A 190 4.17 21.16 14.79
C GLU A 190 2.86 21.32 15.57
N LEU A 191 2.00 22.28 15.22
CA LEU A 191 0.68 22.46 15.85
C LEU A 191 -0.23 21.24 15.67
N ALA A 192 -0.27 20.64 14.49
CA ALA A 192 -1.04 19.42 14.24
C ALA A 192 -0.47 18.22 15.02
N THR A 193 0.85 18.19 15.22
CA THR A 193 1.52 17.18 16.06
C THR A 193 1.23 17.41 17.55
N GLU A 194 1.10 18.66 17.99
CA GLU A 194 0.67 19.03 19.35
C GLU A 194 -0.83 18.77 19.59
N GLU A 195 -1.70 19.08 18.62
CA GLU A 195 -3.16 18.84 18.68
C GLU A 195 -3.53 17.35 18.53
N SER A 196 -2.73 16.55 17.83
CA SER A 196 -2.97 15.10 17.66
C SER A 196 -2.76 14.26 18.93
N GLY A 197 -2.41 14.88 20.06
CA GLY A 197 -2.49 14.26 21.38
C GLY A 197 -1.46 13.17 21.68
N SER A 198 -0.52 12.88 20.77
CA SER A 198 0.47 11.82 20.93
C SER A 198 1.46 12.05 22.09
N SER A 199 1.65 13.32 22.51
CA SER A 199 2.56 13.67 23.60
C SER A 199 1.95 13.45 24.99
N LEU A 200 0.64 13.61 25.16
CA LEU A 200 -0.04 13.39 26.44
C LEU A 200 -0.21 11.90 26.71
N ASP A 201 -0.60 11.10 25.71
CA ASP A 201 -0.73 9.64 25.84
C ASP A 201 0.63 8.95 26.06
N ALA A 202 1.70 9.43 25.41
CA ALA A 202 3.05 8.93 25.66
C ALA A 202 3.56 9.28 27.07
N LYS A 203 3.28 10.50 27.57
CA LYS A 203 3.63 10.93 28.93
C LYS A 203 2.78 10.23 30.00
N LEU A 204 1.48 10.03 29.76
CA LEU A 204 0.57 9.34 30.67
C LEU A 204 0.89 7.85 30.77
N LYS A 205 1.23 7.19 29.65
CA LYS A 205 1.65 5.78 29.62
C LYS A 205 3.02 5.55 30.26
N ALA A 206 3.95 6.50 30.11
CA ALA A 206 5.23 6.49 30.83
C ALA A 206 5.06 6.77 32.34
N ALA A 207 4.02 7.52 32.72
CA ALA A 207 3.65 7.81 34.11
C ALA A 207 2.64 6.80 34.72
N GLY A 208 2.26 5.74 34.01
CA GLY A 208 1.36 4.69 34.51
C GLY A 208 -0.13 5.06 34.59
N VAL A 209 -0.55 6.18 34.00
CA VAL A 209 -1.95 6.63 33.97
C VAL A 209 -2.54 6.29 32.60
N LYS A 210 -3.61 5.48 32.55
CA LYS A 210 -4.38 5.26 31.31
C LYS A 210 -5.53 6.25 31.23
N PRO A 211 -5.67 7.03 30.14
CA PRO A 211 -6.94 7.65 29.80
C PRO A 211 -7.79 6.66 28.99
N GLY A 212 -8.99 6.35 29.47
CA GLY A 212 -9.94 5.49 28.78
C GLY A 212 -11.05 5.03 29.72
N GLY A 213 -12.27 5.53 29.49
CA GLY A 213 -13.44 5.20 30.29
C GLY A 213 -13.82 3.71 30.21
N GLN A 214 -14.28 3.19 31.34
CA GLN A 214 -15.23 2.10 31.45
C GLN A 214 -16.21 2.46 32.57
N VAL A 215 -17.38 2.98 32.19
CA VAL A 215 -18.54 2.97 33.08
C VAL A 215 -18.93 1.50 33.19
N SER A 216 -18.67 0.90 34.34
CA SER A 216 -18.95 -0.51 34.57
C SER A 216 -20.44 -0.69 34.88
N GLY A 217 -20.97 -1.91 34.74
CA GLY A 217 -22.37 -2.23 35.01
C GLY A 217 -22.86 -1.84 36.42
N SER A 218 -21.96 -1.56 37.37
CA SER A 218 -22.30 -1.02 38.69
C SER A 218 -22.97 0.36 38.63
N ASP A 219 -22.56 1.19 37.67
CA ASP A 219 -22.97 2.60 37.63
C ASP A 219 -24.39 2.76 37.07
N LYS A 220 -24.82 1.81 36.23
CA LYS A 220 -26.20 1.70 35.73
C LYS A 220 -27.17 1.15 36.79
N LEU A 221 -26.68 0.27 37.68
CA LEU A 221 -27.46 -0.26 38.81
C LEU A 221 -27.71 0.81 39.89
N ALA A 222 -26.70 1.66 40.17
CA ALA A 222 -26.82 2.77 41.10
C ALA A 222 -27.85 3.82 40.64
N GLN A 223 -27.94 4.07 39.33
CA GLN A 223 -28.95 4.98 38.73
C GLN A 223 -30.39 4.43 38.83
N LEU A 224 -30.59 3.12 38.69
CA LEU A 224 -31.92 2.48 38.82
C LEU A 224 -32.41 2.43 40.27
N LEU A 225 -31.51 2.31 41.24
CA LEU A 225 -31.86 2.34 42.67
C LEU A 225 -32.17 3.76 43.16
N ALA A 226 -31.44 4.77 42.67
CA ALA A 226 -31.68 6.17 43.00
C ALA A 226 -33.02 6.72 42.45
N SER A 227 -33.51 6.17 41.34
CA SER A 227 -34.81 6.54 40.75
C SER A 227 -36.01 5.87 41.44
N ARG A 228 -35.80 4.84 42.28
CA ARG A 228 -36.85 4.17 43.07
C ARG A 228 -37.05 4.76 44.48
N GLN A 229 -36.21 5.70 44.90
CA GLN A 229 -36.27 6.36 46.22
C GLN A 229 -36.83 7.80 46.17
N LYS A 230 -37.32 8.23 44.99
CA LYS A 230 -38.03 9.51 44.79
C LYS A 230 -39.49 9.30 44.36
N ALA A 231 -40.13 8.24 44.87
CA ALA A 231 -41.58 8.04 44.88
C ALA A 231 -42.01 7.65 46.30
#